data_AF-A0A2N2XT22-F1
#
_entry.id   AF-A0A2N2XT22-F1
#
_cell.length_a   1.000
_cell.length_b   1.000
_cell.length_c   1.000
_cell.angle_alpha   90.00
_cell.angle_beta   90.00
_cell.angle_gamma   90.00
#
_symmetry.space_group_name_H-M   'P 1'
#
loop_
_entity.id
_entity.type
_entity.pdbx_description
1 polymer ?
#
loop_
_entity_poly.entity_id
_entity_poly.type
_entity_poly.pdbx_seq_one_letter_code
_entity_poly.pdbx_strand_id
1 'polypeptide(L)'
;MKAEIITIGDELLIGQVIDTNSAWMAAQLNAIGVDVKQITSIADARLQILHALSEAGNRARIVLISGGLGPTRDDITKQTLCEYFDTNLIVDESALADITAFFARRGISMTAVLEWANKLLPRIIEIRHQLHRQPELSYQEFLTTELIQKVLLEAGIEIIPWGGQTGVVGLLQVRKSGPVVALRGDIDALPIQEENETDYCSRVPGVMHACGHDAHTASLLGAALILSKLKEELPGAVKFIFQPAEEINAGAKEMVKKGVLENPNVDVIFGLHNSPNIPAGKIGLKQGPLMAAVDTTFLTIKGQGGHGAIPHKSRDPIIGAAGVLMALQTIVSRQVDPLDSAVISFGTIHGGEANNVIPEKVEMTGTVRTFNPALREEMPAMMRTLITNAAAAMNTEADFTYRKDLPAVFNPADLALWAQESLTKIVGSSGLIIPTPSMGGEDFSYFAELVPASFFSLGGADA
;
A
#
# COMPACT_ATOMS: atom_id res chain seq x y z
N MET A 1 -15.44 31.55 45.03
CA MET A 1 -14.10 30.94 44.81
C MET A 1 -13.52 31.53 43.52
N LYS A 2 -12.20 31.73 43.40
CA LYS A 2 -11.60 32.34 42.20
C LYS A 2 -10.98 31.27 41.29
N ALA A 3 -11.24 31.38 39.99
CA ALA A 3 -10.69 30.50 38.96
C ALA A 3 -9.93 31.29 37.88
N GLU A 4 -8.97 30.63 37.25
CA GLU A 4 -8.37 31.04 35.97
C GLU A 4 -8.52 29.94 34.94
N ILE A 5 -8.60 30.34 33.68
CA ILE A 5 -8.67 29.43 32.53
C ILE A 5 -7.43 29.66 31.67
N ILE A 6 -6.75 28.57 31.31
CA ILE A 6 -5.65 28.57 30.36
C ILE A 6 -6.09 27.76 29.14
N THR A 7 -6.01 28.35 27.96
CA THR A 7 -6.20 27.66 26.68
C THR A 7 -4.87 27.55 25.96
N ILE A 8 -4.56 26.37 25.44
CA ILE A 8 -3.27 26.05 24.82
C ILE A 8 -3.55 25.63 23.38
N GLY A 9 -2.89 26.32 22.45
CA GLY A 9 -3.09 26.10 21.01
C GLY A 9 -2.44 27.20 20.17
N ASP A 10 -1.50 26.84 19.30
CA ASP A 10 -0.90 27.80 18.36
C ASP A 10 -1.96 28.37 17.39
N GLU A 11 -2.95 27.56 17.02
CA GLU A 11 -4.09 27.93 16.17
C GLU A 11 -4.98 29.02 16.80
N LEU A 12 -5.02 29.12 18.13
CA LEU A 12 -5.73 30.19 18.83
C LEU A 12 -4.99 31.52 18.66
N LEU A 13 -3.67 31.50 18.78
CA LEU A 13 -2.83 32.70 18.73
C LEU A 13 -2.73 33.29 17.32
N ILE A 14 -2.76 32.45 16.29
CA ILE A 14 -2.79 32.89 14.89
C ILE A 14 -4.21 33.18 14.38
N GLY A 15 -5.23 33.03 15.22
CA GLY A 15 -6.62 33.34 14.90
C GLY A 15 -7.28 32.36 13.93
N GLN A 16 -6.74 31.15 13.78
CA GLN A 16 -7.33 30.10 12.95
C GLN A 16 -8.56 29.47 13.61
N VAL A 17 -8.58 29.40 14.94
CA VAL A 17 -9.68 28.85 15.74
C VAL A 17 -10.15 29.86 16.76
N ILE A 18 -11.47 29.98 16.93
CA ILE A 18 -12.08 30.80 17.99
C ILE A 18 -12.11 29.98 19.28
N ASP A 19 -11.57 30.53 20.35
CA ASP A 19 -11.61 29.92 21.69
C ASP A 19 -13.02 29.96 22.29
N THR A 20 -13.84 29.01 21.86
CA THR A 20 -15.20 28.81 22.42
C THR A 20 -15.17 28.03 23.74
N ASN A 21 -14.09 27.30 24.02
CA ASN A 21 -13.95 26.49 25.22
C ASN A 21 -13.82 27.37 26.47
N SER A 22 -12.97 28.39 26.43
CA SER A 22 -12.81 29.30 27.57
C SER A 22 -14.10 30.06 27.86
N ALA A 23 -14.80 30.51 26.82
CA ALA A 23 -16.10 31.16 26.95
C ALA A 23 -17.13 30.23 27.61
N TRP A 24 -17.22 28.97 27.16
CA TRP A 24 -18.13 27.99 27.74
C TRP A 24 -17.78 27.65 29.19
N MET A 25 -16.51 27.36 29.48
CA MET A 25 -16.04 27.05 30.84
C MET A 25 -16.31 28.23 31.79
N ALA A 26 -16.04 29.46 31.35
CA ALA A 26 -16.32 30.65 32.15
C ALA A 26 -17.81 30.80 32.46
N ALA A 27 -18.69 30.52 31.49
CA ALA A 27 -20.13 30.54 31.72
C ALA A 27 -20.55 29.48 32.75
N GLN A 28 -20.01 28.25 32.66
CA GLN A 28 -20.34 27.17 33.62
C GLN A 28 -19.84 27.48 35.03
N LEU A 29 -18.61 28.00 35.17
CA LEU A 29 -18.04 28.37 36.46
C LEU A 29 -18.85 29.49 37.12
N ASN A 30 -19.23 30.52 36.37
CA ASN A 30 -20.07 31.59 36.90
C ASN A 30 -21.44 31.08 37.35
N ALA A 31 -22.05 30.15 36.61
CA ALA A 31 -23.35 29.56 36.97
C ALA A 31 -23.32 28.85 38.34
N ILE A 32 -22.16 28.34 38.76
CA ILE A 32 -21.97 27.68 40.06
C ILE A 32 -21.30 28.59 41.11
N GLY A 33 -21.22 29.90 40.86
CA GLY A 33 -20.65 30.88 41.79
C GLY A 33 -19.11 30.88 41.88
N VAL A 34 -18.43 30.33 40.87
CA VAL A 34 -16.97 30.41 40.73
C VAL A 34 -16.63 31.56 39.77
N ASP A 35 -15.89 32.54 40.29
CA ASP A 35 -15.58 33.79 39.63
C ASP A 35 -14.28 33.63 38.82
N VAL A 36 -14.39 33.66 37.50
CA VAL A 36 -13.23 33.57 36.58
C VAL A 36 -12.57 34.93 36.49
N LYS A 37 -11.32 35.03 36.95
CA LYS A 37 -10.58 36.29 37.02
C LYS A 37 -9.75 36.59 35.79
N GLN A 38 -9.27 35.55 35.12
CA GLN A 38 -8.43 35.68 33.95
C GLN A 38 -8.60 34.48 33.04
N ILE A 39 -8.55 34.75 31.74
CA ILE A 39 -8.48 33.75 30.67
C ILE A 39 -7.21 34.07 29.90
N THR A 40 -6.33 33.07 29.73
CA THR A 40 -5.06 33.25 29.04
C THR A 40 -4.93 32.21 27.94
N SER A 41 -4.71 32.64 26.70
CA SER A 41 -4.38 31.75 25.58
C SER A 41 -2.88 31.78 25.35
N ILE A 42 -2.26 30.61 25.22
CA ILE A 42 -0.81 30.45 25.05
C ILE A 42 -0.48 29.44 23.94
N ALA A 43 0.75 29.51 23.46
CA ALA A 43 1.31 28.60 22.45
C ALA A 43 1.53 27.20 23.03
N ASP A 44 1.64 26.19 22.15
CA ASP A 44 2.05 24.82 22.48
C ASP A 44 3.56 24.74 22.75
N ALA A 45 4.02 25.52 23.71
CA ALA A 45 5.42 25.64 24.09
C ALA A 45 5.63 25.37 25.58
N ARG A 46 6.51 24.41 25.89
CA ARG A 46 6.74 23.92 27.25
C ARG A 46 6.95 25.05 28.27
N LEU A 47 7.83 26.01 27.98
CA LEU A 47 8.12 27.11 28.90
C LEU A 47 6.91 28.05 29.11
N GLN A 48 6.10 28.27 28.07
CA GLN A 48 4.89 29.10 28.17
C GLN A 48 3.86 28.43 29.07
N ILE A 49 3.67 27.11 28.92
CA ILE A 49 2.74 26.32 29.73
C ILE A 49 3.17 26.34 31.20
N LEU A 50 4.44 26.08 31.50
CA LEU A 50 4.98 26.10 32.87
C LEU A 50 4.84 27.49 33.52
N HIS A 51 5.14 28.56 32.78
CA HIS A 51 4.96 29.92 33.29
C HIS A 51 3.50 30.26 33.56
N ALA A 52 2.60 29.97 32.62
CA ALA A 52 1.18 30.25 32.77
C ALA A 52 0.57 29.48 33.96
N LEU A 53 0.97 28.22 34.16
CA LEU A 53 0.60 27.41 35.31
C LEU A 53 1.04 28.03 36.64
N SER A 54 2.33 28.39 36.74
CA SER A 54 2.88 28.99 37.95
C SER A 54 2.19 30.31 38.28
N GLU A 55 1.93 31.13 37.28
CA GLU A 55 1.25 32.41 37.46
C GLU A 55 -0.22 32.24 37.89
N ALA A 56 -0.96 31.37 37.20
CA ALA A 56 -2.35 31.11 37.50
C ALA A 56 -2.53 30.51 38.90
N GLY A 57 -1.63 29.59 39.30
CA GLY A 57 -1.63 28.99 40.63
C GLY A 57 -1.41 29.99 41.77
N ASN A 58 -0.70 31.10 41.51
CA ASN A 58 -0.52 32.17 42.49
C ASN A 58 -1.75 33.08 42.62
N ARG A 59 -2.57 33.18 41.58
CA ARG A 59 -3.69 34.14 41.49
C ARG A 59 -5.06 33.50 41.76
N ALA A 60 -5.22 32.21 41.46
CA ALA A 60 -6.46 31.48 41.59
C ALA A 60 -6.30 30.16 42.33
N ARG A 61 -7.38 29.75 42.99
CA ARG A 61 -7.43 28.47 43.71
C ARG A 61 -7.85 27.31 42.80
N ILE A 62 -8.49 27.62 41.68
CA ILE A 62 -8.83 26.67 40.64
C ILE A 62 -8.17 27.16 39.34
N VAL A 63 -7.45 26.28 38.67
CA VAL A 63 -6.93 26.53 37.32
C VAL A 63 -7.54 25.47 36.40
N LEU A 64 -8.26 25.89 35.38
CA LEU A 64 -8.76 25.01 34.33
C LEU A 64 -7.88 25.16 33.11
N ILE A 65 -7.54 24.04 32.49
CA ILE A 65 -6.66 24.00 31.33
C ILE A 65 -7.37 23.23 30.23
N SER A 66 -7.40 23.82 29.04
CA SER A 66 -7.91 23.17 27.83
C SER A 66 -6.80 23.24 26.78
N GLY A 67 -6.15 22.11 26.53
CA GLY A 67 -5.25 21.90 25.39
C GLY A 67 -5.95 21.16 24.25
N GLY A 68 -5.29 21.05 23.10
CA GLY A 68 -5.78 20.28 21.96
C GLY A 68 -6.99 20.91 21.26
N LEU A 69 -7.03 22.25 21.21
CA LEU A 69 -7.99 23.01 20.41
C LEU A 69 -7.65 22.99 18.91
N GLY A 70 -6.48 22.45 18.57
CA GLY A 70 -5.94 22.18 17.25
C GLY A 70 -5.58 20.70 17.03
N PRO A 71 -4.70 20.39 16.06
CA PRO A 71 -4.26 19.02 15.79
C PRO A 71 -3.66 18.36 17.06
N THR A 72 -3.92 17.07 17.29
CA THR A 72 -3.43 16.37 18.49
C THR A 72 -1.95 15.94 18.39
N ARG A 73 -1.26 16.25 17.29
CA ARG A 73 0.08 15.71 16.99
C ARG A 73 1.22 16.49 17.66
N ASP A 74 0.97 17.73 18.04
CA ASP A 74 1.87 18.69 18.66
C ASP A 74 1.45 19.10 20.08
N ASP A 75 0.34 18.55 20.60
CA ASP A 75 -0.12 18.82 21.96
C ASP A 75 0.82 18.20 23.02
N ILE A 76 1.66 19.05 23.60
CA ILE A 76 2.59 18.71 24.69
C ILE A 76 1.99 18.98 26.09
N THR A 77 0.72 19.37 26.18
CA THR A 77 0.08 19.83 27.42
C THR A 77 0.16 18.76 28.51
N LYS A 78 -0.23 17.52 28.20
CA LYS A 78 -0.30 16.43 29.19
C LYS A 78 1.07 16.07 29.76
N GLN A 79 2.10 16.00 28.91
CA GLN A 79 3.47 15.74 29.32
C GLN A 79 4.01 16.87 30.20
N THR A 80 3.78 18.12 29.80
CA THR A 80 4.24 19.30 30.54
C THR A 80 3.55 19.42 31.90
N LEU A 81 2.27 19.04 32.00
CA LEU A 81 1.56 19.00 33.29
C LEU A 81 2.11 17.93 34.23
N CYS A 82 2.41 16.74 33.70
CA CYS A 82 3.01 15.66 34.49
C CYS A 82 4.37 16.06 35.06
N GLU A 83 5.17 16.73 34.24
CA GLU A 83 6.43 17.32 34.67
C GLU A 83 6.22 18.38 35.78
N TYR A 84 5.29 19.32 35.58
CA TYR A 84 5.06 20.40 36.55
C TYR A 84 4.62 19.89 37.94
N PHE A 85 3.80 18.84 37.97
CA PHE A 85 3.27 18.26 39.20
C PHE A 85 4.09 17.07 39.74
N ASP A 86 5.21 16.73 39.08
CA ASP A 86 6.02 15.54 39.41
C ASP A 86 5.16 14.26 39.54
N THR A 87 4.38 14.00 38.48
CA THR A 87 3.43 12.88 38.44
C THR A 87 3.46 12.17 37.09
N ASN A 88 2.73 11.07 36.97
CA ASN A 88 2.64 10.26 35.74
C ASN A 88 1.21 10.25 35.18
N LEU A 89 1.10 10.14 33.86
CA LEU A 89 -0.19 9.86 33.21
C LEU A 89 -0.62 8.43 33.54
N ILE A 90 -1.86 8.31 34.00
CA ILE A 90 -2.54 7.03 34.15
C ILE A 90 -3.82 7.04 33.31
N VAL A 91 -4.19 5.88 32.78
CA VAL A 91 -5.49 5.70 32.15
C VAL A 91 -6.52 5.46 33.24
N ASP A 92 -7.54 6.31 33.30
CA ASP A 92 -8.70 6.09 34.14
C ASP A 92 -9.74 5.28 33.34
N GLU A 93 -9.88 4.00 33.69
CA GLU A 93 -10.79 3.07 33.02
C GLU A 93 -12.27 3.49 33.13
N SER A 94 -12.66 4.17 34.22
CA SER A 94 -14.02 4.67 34.38
C SER A 94 -14.28 5.85 33.45
N ALA A 95 -13.34 6.80 33.38
CA ALA A 95 -13.46 7.95 32.48
C ALA A 95 -13.43 7.51 31.01
N LEU A 96 -12.61 6.52 30.67
CA LEU A 96 -12.58 5.92 29.33
C LEU A 96 -13.93 5.30 28.98
N ALA A 97 -14.51 4.51 29.89
CA ALA A 97 -15.83 3.91 29.67
C ALA A 97 -16.93 4.96 29.43
N ASP A 98 -16.91 6.06 30.19
CA ASP A 98 -17.87 7.16 30.05
C ASP A 98 -17.72 7.89 28.71
N ILE A 99 -16.48 8.15 28.28
CA ILE A 99 -16.17 8.76 26.97
C ILE A 99 -16.65 7.83 25.84
N THR A 100 -16.33 6.54 25.91
CA THR A 100 -16.76 5.55 24.93
C THR A 100 -18.29 5.48 24.85
N ALA A 101 -18.98 5.48 25.99
CA ALA A 101 -20.45 5.50 26.04
C ALA A 101 -21.05 6.82 25.51
N PHE A 102 -20.38 7.96 25.70
CA PHE A 102 -20.79 9.25 25.15
C PHE A 102 -20.73 9.26 23.62
N PHE A 103 -19.63 8.78 23.04
CA PHE A 103 -19.48 8.68 21.59
C PHE A 103 -20.44 7.65 20.99
N ALA A 104 -20.59 6.47 21.63
CA ALA A 104 -21.52 5.44 21.20
C ALA A 104 -22.97 5.96 21.08
N ARG A 105 -23.43 6.76 22.06
CA ARG A 105 -24.76 7.41 22.05
C ARG A 105 -24.96 8.38 20.87
N ARG A 106 -23.88 8.91 20.30
CA ARG A 106 -23.90 9.82 19.14
C ARG A 106 -23.77 9.08 17.81
N GLY A 107 -23.79 7.75 17.81
CA GLY A 107 -23.52 6.94 16.62
C GLY A 107 -22.06 7.05 16.14
N ILE A 108 -21.19 7.63 16.96
CA ILE A 108 -19.76 7.75 16.70
C ILE A 108 -19.12 6.63 17.51
N SER A 109 -18.82 5.49 16.90
CA SER A 109 -17.97 4.50 17.55
C SER A 109 -16.56 5.12 17.63
N MET A 110 -16.04 5.40 18.83
CA MET A 110 -14.59 5.47 19.00
C MET A 110 -14.10 4.07 18.63
N THR A 111 -13.56 3.99 17.41
CA THR A 111 -13.72 2.85 16.51
C THR A 111 -13.30 1.55 17.16
N ALA A 112 -14.25 0.64 17.42
CA ALA A 112 -13.95 -0.71 17.93
C ALA A 112 -12.81 -1.39 17.15
N VAL A 113 -12.68 -1.07 15.86
CA VAL A 113 -11.54 -1.45 15.00
C VAL A 113 -10.18 -0.98 15.56
N LEU A 114 -10.00 0.31 15.88
CA LEU A 114 -8.73 0.82 16.43
C LEU A 114 -8.44 0.30 17.83
N GLU A 115 -9.47 0.10 18.66
CA GLU A 115 -9.29 -0.53 19.97
C GLU A 115 -8.77 -1.96 19.85
N TRP A 116 -9.37 -2.76 18.96
CA TRP A 116 -8.88 -4.11 18.68
C TRP A 116 -7.51 -4.11 18.00
N ALA A 117 -7.25 -3.16 17.10
CA ALA A 117 -5.95 -3.02 16.47
C ALA A 117 -4.84 -2.79 17.51
N ASN A 118 -5.03 -1.87 18.45
CA ASN A 118 -4.08 -1.61 19.54
C ASN A 118 -3.89 -2.85 20.44
N LYS A 119 -4.97 -3.57 20.76
CA LYS A 119 -4.90 -4.80 21.57
C LYS A 119 -4.16 -5.93 20.85
N LEU A 120 -4.32 -6.04 19.53
CA LEU A 120 -3.71 -7.11 18.73
C LEU A 120 -2.31 -6.75 18.20
N LEU A 121 -1.93 -5.47 18.23
CA LEU A 121 -0.68 -4.97 17.65
C LEU A 121 0.57 -5.78 18.06
N PRO A 122 0.81 -6.12 19.35
CA PRO A 122 1.97 -6.92 19.73
C PRO A 122 2.00 -8.30 19.07
N ARG A 123 0.82 -8.93 18.92
CA ARG A 123 0.69 -10.23 18.26
C ARG A 123 0.93 -10.12 16.76
N ILE A 124 0.42 -9.08 16.11
CA ILE A 124 0.60 -8.87 14.67
C ILE A 124 2.06 -8.57 14.32
N ILE A 125 2.75 -7.77 15.14
CA ILE A 125 4.20 -7.52 15.00
C ILE A 125 4.97 -8.84 15.12
N GLU A 126 4.66 -9.67 16.11
CA GLU A 126 5.33 -10.95 16.27
C GLU A 126 5.06 -11.92 15.12
N ILE A 127 3.83 -11.97 14.58
CA ILE A 127 3.52 -12.74 13.36
C ILE A 127 4.38 -12.24 12.19
N ARG A 128 4.45 -10.92 11.99
CA ARG A 128 5.31 -10.32 10.95
C ARG A 128 6.77 -10.73 11.12
N HIS A 129 7.31 -10.70 12.34
CA HIS A 129 8.67 -11.15 12.62
C HIS A 129 8.86 -12.66 12.41
N GLN A 130 7.86 -13.49 12.70
CA GLN A 130 7.92 -14.93 12.43
C GLN A 130 8.03 -15.21 10.93
N LEU A 131 7.19 -14.55 10.14
CA LEU A 131 7.24 -14.61 8.68
C LEU A 131 8.60 -14.11 8.14
N HIS A 132 9.07 -12.97 8.62
CA HIS A 132 10.36 -12.40 8.20
C HIS A 132 11.55 -13.33 8.48
N ARG A 133 11.53 -14.05 9.61
CA ARG A 133 12.60 -15.01 9.97
C ARG A 133 12.59 -16.29 9.14
N GLN A 134 11.45 -16.65 8.55
CA GLN A 134 11.26 -17.88 7.78
C GLN A 134 10.62 -17.58 6.42
N PRO A 135 11.27 -16.76 5.57
CA PRO A 135 10.72 -16.40 4.28
C PRO A 135 10.76 -17.60 3.33
N GLU A 136 9.75 -17.70 2.46
CA GLU A 136 9.61 -18.78 1.48
C GLU A 136 9.38 -18.21 0.09
N LEU A 137 9.99 -18.83 -0.92
CA LEU A 137 9.89 -18.39 -2.32
C LEU A 137 8.51 -18.68 -2.91
N SER A 138 8.17 -18.01 -4.01
CA SER A 138 6.96 -18.23 -4.78
C SER A 138 6.67 -19.72 -5.02
N TYR A 139 5.44 -20.17 -4.72
CA TYR A 139 4.95 -21.56 -4.74
C TYR A 139 5.62 -22.54 -3.77
N GLN A 140 6.42 -22.06 -2.83
CA GLN A 140 7.05 -22.87 -1.79
C GLN A 140 6.69 -22.39 -0.37
N GLU A 141 5.66 -21.54 -0.26
CA GLU A 141 5.21 -20.86 0.97
C GLU A 141 4.44 -21.77 1.93
N PHE A 142 4.94 -22.98 2.21
CA PHE A 142 4.23 -24.00 2.98
C PHE A 142 4.09 -23.65 4.46
N LEU A 143 5.17 -23.20 5.12
CA LEU A 143 5.14 -22.80 6.53
C LEU A 143 4.29 -21.54 6.73
N THR A 144 4.41 -20.59 5.80
CA THR A 144 3.61 -19.37 5.75
C THR A 144 2.13 -19.72 5.61
N THR A 145 1.80 -20.63 4.68
CA THR A 145 0.44 -21.14 4.47
C THR A 145 -0.12 -21.81 5.73
N GLU A 146 0.67 -22.66 6.40
CA GLU A 146 0.26 -23.33 7.65
C GLU A 146 -0.02 -22.31 8.77
N LEU A 147 0.86 -21.33 8.94
CA LEU A 147 0.69 -20.26 9.94
C LEU A 147 -0.60 -19.47 9.70
N ILE A 148 -0.85 -19.06 8.45
CA ILE A 148 -2.06 -18.32 8.07
C ILE A 148 -3.31 -19.16 8.39
N GLN A 149 -3.35 -20.42 7.95
CA GLN A 149 -4.49 -21.31 8.24
C GLN A 149 -4.75 -21.44 9.73
N LYS A 150 -3.69 -21.66 10.53
CA LYS A 150 -3.80 -21.75 11.99
C LYS A 150 -4.43 -20.51 12.59
N VAL A 151 -3.94 -19.31 12.24
CA VAL A 151 -4.45 -18.05 12.81
C VAL A 151 -5.90 -17.79 12.40
N LEU A 152 -6.27 -18.08 11.15
CA LEU A 152 -7.65 -17.93 10.68
C LEU A 152 -8.61 -18.91 11.37
N LEU A 153 -8.22 -20.18 11.54
CA LEU A 153 -9.02 -21.18 12.24
C LEU A 153 -9.22 -20.83 13.72
N GLU A 154 -8.18 -20.34 14.40
CA GLU A 154 -8.28 -19.80 15.76
C GLU A 154 -9.27 -18.64 15.87
N ALA A 155 -9.42 -17.86 14.79
CA ALA A 155 -10.37 -16.76 14.69
C ALA A 155 -11.79 -17.22 14.31
N GLY A 156 -12.03 -18.52 14.09
CA GLY A 156 -13.32 -19.05 13.63
C GLY A 156 -13.66 -18.64 12.19
N ILE A 157 -12.65 -18.37 11.36
CA ILE A 157 -12.78 -18.06 9.95
C ILE A 157 -12.66 -19.37 9.16
N GLU A 158 -13.60 -19.60 8.25
CA GLU A 158 -13.63 -20.79 7.42
C GLU A 158 -12.51 -20.75 6.37
N ILE A 159 -11.81 -21.86 6.15
CA ILE A 159 -10.85 -21.98 5.05
C ILE A 159 -11.55 -22.58 3.84
N ILE A 160 -11.58 -21.84 2.73
CA ILE A 160 -12.11 -22.30 1.46
C ILE A 160 -10.99 -22.96 0.66
N PRO A 161 -11.15 -24.23 0.23
CA PRO A 161 -10.24 -24.85 -0.72
C PRO A 161 -10.27 -24.11 -2.05
N TRP A 162 -9.16 -23.48 -2.43
CA TRP A 162 -9.03 -22.81 -3.73
C TRP A 162 -8.27 -23.66 -4.77
N GLY A 163 -7.70 -24.79 -4.35
CA GLY A 163 -7.07 -25.78 -5.23
C GLY A 163 -5.57 -25.56 -5.52
N GLY A 164 -4.90 -24.63 -4.84
CA GLY A 164 -3.43 -24.50 -4.83
C GLY A 164 -2.76 -25.30 -3.71
N GLN A 165 -1.43 -25.44 -3.79
CA GLN A 165 -0.62 -26.11 -2.75
C GLN A 165 -0.24 -25.16 -1.60
N THR A 166 -0.01 -23.89 -1.92
CA THR A 166 0.30 -22.79 -0.99
C THR A 166 -0.76 -21.70 -1.14
N GLY A 167 -0.75 -20.68 -0.28
CA GLY A 167 -1.79 -19.65 -0.26
C GLY A 167 -3.09 -20.09 0.42
N VAL A 168 -3.86 -19.13 0.92
CA VAL A 168 -5.04 -19.40 1.75
C VAL A 168 -6.19 -18.48 1.38
N VAL A 169 -7.40 -19.02 1.34
CA VAL A 169 -8.63 -18.24 1.20
C VAL A 169 -9.47 -18.43 2.46
N GLY A 170 -9.59 -17.38 3.25
CA GLY A 170 -10.45 -17.35 4.44
C GLY A 170 -11.80 -16.71 4.13
N LEU A 171 -12.89 -17.26 4.65
CA LEU A 171 -14.22 -16.67 4.56
C LEU A 171 -14.80 -16.43 5.96
N LEU A 172 -14.99 -15.16 6.29
CA LEU A 172 -15.78 -14.76 7.44
C LEU A 172 -17.24 -14.64 7.01
N GLN A 173 -17.96 -15.76 7.12
CA GLN A 173 -19.39 -15.81 6.84
C GLN A 173 -20.16 -15.08 7.94
N VAL A 174 -21.02 -14.12 7.56
CA VAL A 174 -21.93 -13.42 8.48
C VAL A 174 -23.38 -13.84 8.25
N ARG A 175 -24.28 -13.52 9.18
CA ARG A 175 -25.71 -13.85 9.07
C ARG A 175 -26.46 -12.98 8.06
N LYS A 176 -25.99 -11.76 7.83
CA LYS A 176 -26.62 -10.78 6.95
C LYS A 176 -26.20 -11.05 5.51
N SER A 177 -27.13 -10.84 4.57
CA SER A 177 -26.92 -11.11 3.13
C SER A 177 -26.37 -9.90 2.36
N GLY A 178 -25.61 -9.03 3.02
CA GLY A 178 -25.00 -7.86 2.38
C GLY A 178 -23.83 -8.24 1.46
N PRO A 179 -23.11 -7.22 0.94
CA PRO A 179 -22.07 -7.43 -0.05
C PRO A 179 -20.89 -8.24 0.49
N VAL A 180 -20.18 -8.93 -0.40
CA VAL A 180 -18.96 -9.65 -0.11
C VAL A 180 -17.76 -8.78 -0.48
N VAL A 181 -16.99 -8.39 0.53
CA VAL A 181 -15.75 -7.63 0.34
C VAL A 181 -14.57 -8.59 0.41
N ALA A 182 -13.68 -8.54 -0.58
CA ALA A 182 -12.41 -9.25 -0.54
C ALA A 182 -11.27 -8.33 -0.10
N LEU A 183 -10.37 -8.84 0.73
CA LEU A 183 -9.13 -8.20 1.13
C LEU A 183 -7.96 -9.10 0.74
N ARG A 184 -6.99 -8.57 0.00
CA ARG A 184 -5.84 -9.33 -0.52
C ARG A 184 -4.55 -8.92 0.16
N GLY A 185 -3.72 -9.92 0.46
CA GLY A 185 -2.31 -9.78 0.84
C GLY A 185 -1.51 -10.89 0.16
N ASP A 186 -0.42 -10.55 -0.51
CA ASP A 186 0.58 -11.50 -1.01
C ASP A 186 1.43 -12.06 0.14
N ILE A 187 2.08 -13.20 -0.09
CA ILE A 187 2.75 -13.96 0.97
C ILE A 187 4.18 -14.40 0.64
N ASP A 188 4.62 -14.29 -0.61
CA ASP A 188 5.91 -14.84 -1.04
C ASP A 188 7.09 -13.91 -0.79
N ALA A 189 8.29 -14.50 -0.72
CA ALA A 189 9.56 -13.80 -0.54
C ALA A 189 10.43 -13.86 -1.80
N LEU A 190 11.57 -13.17 -1.76
CA LEU A 190 12.51 -13.04 -2.87
C LEU A 190 13.81 -13.81 -2.63
N PRO A 191 14.50 -14.29 -3.69
CA PRO A 191 15.80 -14.96 -3.59
C PRO A 191 16.94 -13.95 -3.41
N ILE A 192 16.89 -13.20 -2.30
CA ILE A 192 17.84 -12.16 -1.93
C ILE A 192 18.42 -12.51 -0.57
N GLN A 193 19.75 -12.40 -0.44
CA GLN A 193 20.40 -12.51 0.86
C GLN A 193 20.12 -11.25 1.67
N GLU A 194 19.49 -11.41 2.83
CA GLU A 194 19.31 -10.31 3.77
C GLU A 194 20.65 -9.90 4.39
N GLU A 195 20.94 -8.60 4.39
CA GLU A 195 22.15 -8.00 4.96
C GLU A 195 21.87 -7.21 6.26
N ASN A 196 20.60 -7.10 6.66
CA ASN A 196 20.20 -6.42 7.89
C ASN A 196 20.70 -7.17 9.14
N GLU A 197 20.74 -6.47 10.28
CA GLU A 197 21.19 -7.00 11.57
C GLU A 197 20.08 -7.00 12.65
N THR A 198 18.81 -6.95 12.24
CA THR A 198 17.69 -6.93 13.20
C THR A 198 17.46 -8.31 13.83
N ASP A 199 16.88 -8.34 15.03
CA ASP A 199 16.58 -9.59 15.75
C ASP A 199 15.60 -10.53 15.02
N TYR A 200 14.93 -10.02 13.99
CA TYR A 200 13.96 -10.73 13.16
C TYR A 200 14.46 -11.01 11.73
N CYS A 201 15.74 -10.80 11.43
CA CYS A 201 16.31 -11.15 10.13
C CYS A 201 16.05 -12.60 9.73
N SER A 202 15.97 -12.82 8.42
CA SER A 202 15.83 -14.11 7.78
C SER A 202 16.87 -15.11 8.30
N ARG A 203 16.38 -16.30 8.65
CA ARG A 203 17.20 -17.46 9.02
C ARG A 203 17.40 -18.42 7.85
N VAL A 204 16.84 -18.09 6.68
CA VAL A 204 16.91 -18.89 5.45
C VAL A 204 17.95 -18.23 4.54
N PRO A 205 19.13 -18.84 4.34
CA PRO A 205 20.18 -18.25 3.51
C PRO A 205 19.69 -17.97 2.09
N GLY A 206 19.97 -16.78 1.58
CA GLY A 206 19.61 -16.34 0.23
C GLY A 206 18.12 -16.06 0.00
N VAL A 207 17.29 -15.98 1.05
CA VAL A 207 15.86 -15.65 0.93
C VAL A 207 15.49 -14.56 1.92
N MET A 208 14.72 -13.55 1.47
CA MET A 208 14.32 -12.39 2.27
C MET A 208 12.94 -11.87 1.83
N HIS A 209 12.11 -11.42 2.78
CA HIS A 209 10.95 -10.58 2.48
C HIS A 209 11.39 -9.14 2.17
N ALA A 210 12.03 -8.94 1.02
CA ALA A 210 12.54 -7.64 0.59
C ALA A 210 11.48 -6.69 0.02
N CYS A 211 10.30 -7.22 -0.35
CA CYS A 211 9.16 -6.43 -0.84
C CYS A 211 8.12 -6.11 0.27
N GLY A 212 8.23 -6.79 1.42
CA GLY A 212 7.38 -6.57 2.60
C GLY A 212 6.07 -7.38 2.65
N HIS A 213 5.99 -8.47 1.88
CA HIS A 213 4.80 -9.36 1.86
C HIS A 213 4.51 -10.02 3.22
N ASP A 214 5.51 -10.12 4.12
CA ASP A 214 5.31 -10.45 5.53
C ASP A 214 4.47 -9.40 6.27
N ALA A 215 4.66 -8.12 5.98
CA ALA A 215 3.85 -7.03 6.52
C ALA A 215 2.44 -7.03 5.92
N HIS A 216 2.28 -7.35 4.63
CA HIS A 216 0.97 -7.50 3.99
C HIS A 216 0.17 -8.66 4.62
N THR A 217 0.80 -9.83 4.73
CA THR A 217 0.24 -11.01 5.37
C THR A 217 -0.16 -10.73 6.82
N ALA A 218 0.74 -10.12 7.61
CA ALA A 218 0.45 -9.79 9.00
C ALA A 218 -0.69 -8.77 9.15
N SER A 219 -0.72 -7.76 8.28
CA SER A 219 -1.81 -6.76 8.25
C SER A 219 -3.16 -7.39 7.91
N LEU A 220 -3.19 -8.29 6.93
CA LEU A 220 -4.41 -9.00 6.54
C LEU A 220 -4.90 -9.95 7.64
N LEU A 221 -3.99 -10.67 8.31
CA LEU A 221 -4.32 -11.46 9.51
C LEU A 221 -4.85 -10.58 10.65
N GLY A 222 -4.29 -9.39 10.84
CA GLY A 222 -4.80 -8.39 11.77
C GLY A 222 -6.24 -7.98 11.45
N ALA A 223 -6.51 -7.63 10.20
CA ALA A 223 -7.86 -7.32 9.73
C ALA A 223 -8.82 -8.49 9.95
N ALA A 224 -8.41 -9.71 9.62
CA ALA A 224 -9.21 -10.92 9.82
C ALA A 224 -9.58 -11.14 11.30
N LEU A 225 -8.60 -11.02 12.21
CA LEU A 225 -8.82 -11.15 13.64
C LEU A 225 -9.77 -10.08 14.20
N ILE A 226 -9.59 -8.82 13.79
CA ILE A 226 -10.46 -7.71 14.22
C ILE A 226 -11.89 -7.92 13.71
N LEU A 227 -12.06 -8.21 12.42
CA LEU A 227 -13.37 -8.38 11.80
C LEU A 227 -14.11 -9.60 12.35
N SER A 228 -13.39 -10.67 12.73
CA SER A 228 -14.00 -11.79 13.45
C SER A 228 -14.61 -11.36 14.80
N LYS A 229 -13.96 -10.44 15.54
CA LYS A 229 -14.54 -9.88 16.79
C LYS A 229 -15.75 -9.01 16.56
N LEU A 230 -15.87 -8.40 15.37
CA LEU A 230 -16.96 -7.51 14.99
C LEU A 230 -17.99 -8.19 14.07
N LYS A 231 -17.93 -9.52 13.95
CA LYS A 231 -18.71 -10.32 12.99
C LYS A 231 -20.21 -10.00 12.98
N GLU A 232 -20.82 -9.78 14.13
CA GLU A 232 -22.28 -9.53 14.25
C GLU A 232 -22.68 -8.12 13.76
N GLU A 233 -21.74 -7.18 13.73
CA GLU A 233 -21.95 -5.81 13.26
C GLU A 233 -21.89 -5.74 11.72
N LEU A 234 -21.10 -6.62 11.10
CA LEU A 234 -20.86 -6.60 9.65
C LEU A 234 -22.14 -6.83 8.83
N PRO A 235 -22.37 -6.05 7.76
CA PRO A 235 -23.55 -6.18 6.90
C PRO A 235 -23.44 -7.35 5.90
N GLY A 236 -22.24 -7.82 5.59
CA GLY A 236 -21.97 -8.86 4.60
C GLY A 236 -20.66 -9.59 4.89
N ALA A 237 -20.37 -10.62 4.09
CA ALA A 237 -19.24 -11.50 4.33
C ALA A 237 -17.91 -10.86 3.90
N VAL A 238 -16.80 -11.34 4.48
CA VAL A 238 -15.46 -10.88 4.11
C VAL A 238 -14.61 -12.07 3.67
N LYS A 239 -14.00 -11.97 2.49
CA LYS A 239 -13.10 -12.98 1.92
C LYS A 239 -11.66 -12.49 2.03
N PHE A 240 -10.82 -13.21 2.76
CA PHE A 240 -9.40 -12.90 2.93
C PHE A 240 -8.59 -13.75 1.96
N ILE A 241 -7.91 -13.12 1.01
CA ILE A 241 -7.15 -13.79 -0.04
C ILE A 241 -5.66 -13.61 0.26
N PHE A 242 -5.03 -14.67 0.77
CA PHE A 242 -3.59 -14.76 0.99
C PHE A 242 -2.96 -15.39 -0.24
N GLN A 243 -2.41 -14.55 -1.11
CA GLN A 243 -2.00 -14.91 -2.46
C GLN A 243 -0.52 -15.35 -2.50
N PRO A 244 -0.21 -16.54 -3.04
CA PRO A 244 1.19 -16.95 -3.30
C PRO A 244 1.73 -16.29 -4.58
N ALA A 245 3.03 -16.41 -4.81
CA ALA A 245 3.67 -16.19 -6.12
C ALA A 245 3.36 -14.85 -6.84
N GLU A 246 3.30 -13.74 -6.11
CA GLU A 246 3.18 -12.39 -6.70
C GLU A 246 4.46 -12.03 -7.47
N GLU A 247 5.64 -12.33 -6.91
CA GLU A 247 6.93 -11.85 -7.41
C GLU A 247 7.29 -12.40 -8.81
N ILE A 248 6.61 -13.47 -9.22
CA ILE A 248 6.72 -14.10 -10.55
C ILE A 248 5.48 -13.88 -11.42
N ASN A 249 4.56 -13.01 -11.01
CA ASN A 249 3.33 -12.61 -11.69
C ASN A 249 2.40 -13.80 -12.04
N ALA A 250 2.31 -14.79 -11.15
CA ALA A 250 1.61 -16.05 -11.42
C ALA A 250 0.43 -16.32 -10.48
N GLY A 251 0.53 -15.88 -9.22
CA GLY A 251 -0.40 -16.17 -8.15
C GLY A 251 -1.84 -15.76 -8.42
N ALA A 252 -2.05 -14.45 -8.64
CA ALA A 252 -3.39 -13.91 -8.83
C ALA A 252 -4.10 -14.55 -10.03
N LYS A 253 -3.37 -14.72 -11.14
CA LYS A 253 -3.87 -15.36 -12.36
C LYS A 253 -4.38 -16.78 -12.09
N GLU A 254 -3.62 -17.56 -11.33
CA GLU A 254 -4.00 -18.93 -11.01
C GLU A 254 -5.20 -18.98 -10.06
N MET A 255 -5.21 -18.17 -9.00
CA MET A 255 -6.32 -18.11 -8.04
C MET A 255 -7.62 -17.67 -8.72
N VAL A 256 -7.56 -16.65 -9.58
CA VAL A 256 -8.69 -16.17 -10.39
C VAL A 256 -9.20 -17.28 -11.30
N LYS A 257 -8.32 -17.98 -12.02
CA LYS A 257 -8.70 -19.10 -12.90
C LYS A 257 -9.38 -20.24 -12.14
N LYS A 258 -9.04 -20.44 -10.86
CA LYS A 258 -9.68 -21.44 -9.98
C LYS A 258 -10.93 -20.92 -9.26
N GLY A 259 -11.40 -19.72 -9.60
CA GLY A 259 -12.68 -19.20 -9.10
C GLY A 259 -12.63 -18.63 -7.68
N VAL A 260 -11.47 -18.11 -7.22
CA VAL A 260 -11.38 -17.53 -5.86
C VAL A 260 -12.36 -16.38 -5.62
N LEU A 261 -12.74 -15.65 -6.67
CA LEU A 261 -13.69 -14.55 -6.60
C LEU A 261 -15.15 -15.02 -6.59
N GLU A 262 -15.39 -16.31 -6.77
CA GLU A 262 -16.70 -16.93 -6.81
C GLU A 262 -17.01 -17.66 -5.49
N ASN A 263 -18.27 -18.06 -5.29
CA ASN A 263 -18.73 -18.93 -4.20
C ASN A 263 -18.19 -18.57 -2.79
N PRO A 264 -18.60 -17.43 -2.20
CA PRO A 264 -19.55 -16.46 -2.74
C PRO A 264 -18.89 -15.44 -3.69
N ASN A 265 -19.69 -14.88 -4.60
CA ASN A 265 -19.22 -13.85 -5.54
C ASN A 265 -18.76 -12.62 -4.78
N VAL A 266 -17.55 -12.15 -5.09
CA VAL A 266 -16.95 -10.93 -4.54
C VAL A 266 -17.52 -9.72 -5.27
N ASP A 267 -18.04 -8.74 -4.51
CA ASP A 267 -18.58 -7.50 -5.07
C ASP A 267 -17.50 -6.43 -5.27
N VAL A 268 -16.48 -6.42 -4.40
CA VAL A 268 -15.36 -5.48 -4.42
C VAL A 268 -14.14 -6.08 -3.74
N ILE A 269 -12.95 -5.80 -4.26
CA ILE A 269 -11.68 -6.22 -3.68
C ILE A 269 -10.76 -5.04 -3.34
N PHE A 270 -10.08 -5.12 -2.21
CA PHE A 270 -9.05 -4.16 -1.81
C PHE A 270 -7.71 -4.87 -1.63
N GLY A 271 -6.64 -4.19 -2.03
CA GLY A 271 -5.27 -4.59 -1.76
C GLY A 271 -4.47 -3.39 -1.28
N LEU A 272 -3.32 -3.67 -0.68
CA LEU A 272 -2.35 -2.65 -0.32
C LEU A 272 -0.94 -3.15 -0.59
N HIS A 273 -0.01 -2.22 -0.73
CA HIS A 273 1.42 -2.50 -0.77
C HIS A 273 2.18 -1.52 0.12
N ASN A 274 3.12 -1.97 0.93
CA ASN A 274 4.00 -1.05 1.66
C ASN A 274 4.89 -0.29 0.69
N SER A 275 5.04 1.02 0.90
CA SER A 275 5.94 1.85 0.12
C SER A 275 7.03 2.41 1.02
N PRO A 276 8.30 2.02 0.81
CA PRO A 276 9.43 2.57 1.57
C PRO A 276 9.72 4.03 1.20
N ASN A 277 9.05 4.60 0.20
CA ASN A 277 9.19 6.00 -0.20
C ASN A 277 8.12 6.91 0.42
N ILE A 278 7.14 6.34 1.13
CA ILE A 278 6.06 7.08 1.77
C ILE A 278 6.29 7.04 3.29
N PRO A 279 6.37 8.19 3.98
CA PRO A 279 6.54 8.24 5.43
C PRO A 279 5.50 7.42 6.19
N ALA A 280 5.92 6.78 7.28
CA ALA A 280 5.02 6.09 8.19
C ALA A 280 3.90 7.02 8.67
N GLY A 281 2.69 6.45 8.83
CA GLY A 281 1.49 7.23 9.17
C GLY A 281 0.87 7.97 7.98
N LYS A 282 1.37 7.78 6.76
CA LYS A 282 0.74 8.25 5.51
C LYS A 282 0.30 7.08 4.63
N ILE A 283 -0.70 7.36 3.78
CA ILE A 283 -1.22 6.41 2.81
C ILE A 283 -1.27 7.09 1.44
N GLY A 284 -0.68 6.43 0.45
CA GLY A 284 -0.72 6.82 -0.94
C GLY A 284 -1.94 6.24 -1.64
N LEU A 285 -2.87 7.10 -2.06
CA LEU A 285 -4.01 6.69 -2.88
C LEU A 285 -4.14 7.62 -4.08
N LYS A 286 -4.30 7.03 -5.25
CA LYS A 286 -4.47 7.76 -6.51
C LYS A 286 -5.68 7.20 -7.27
N GLN A 287 -6.51 8.10 -7.79
CA GLN A 287 -7.51 7.78 -8.80
C GLN A 287 -6.83 7.51 -10.15
N GLY A 288 -7.31 6.47 -10.84
CA GLY A 288 -6.82 6.07 -12.16
C GLY A 288 -5.60 5.16 -12.05
N PRO A 289 -4.65 5.24 -13.01
CA PRO A 289 -3.53 4.32 -13.06
C PRO A 289 -2.55 4.54 -11.88
N LEU A 290 -2.14 3.43 -11.25
CA LEU A 290 -1.21 3.39 -10.14
C LEU A 290 0.06 2.58 -10.46
N MET A 291 -0.09 1.40 -11.08
CA MET A 291 1.03 0.55 -11.51
C MET A 291 0.83 0.11 -12.97
N ALA A 292 1.92 0.02 -13.73
CA ALA A 292 1.86 -0.14 -15.17
C ALA A 292 1.54 -1.59 -15.56
N ALA A 293 0.91 -1.74 -16.73
CA ALA A 293 0.84 -3.04 -17.39
C ALA A 293 2.25 -3.51 -17.73
N VAL A 294 2.43 -4.83 -17.77
CA VAL A 294 3.70 -5.49 -18.06
C VAL A 294 3.50 -6.49 -19.15
N ASP A 295 4.13 -6.26 -20.29
CA ASP A 295 4.11 -7.20 -21.40
C ASP A 295 5.53 -7.63 -21.75
N THR A 296 5.67 -8.83 -22.30
CA THR A 296 6.95 -9.43 -22.68
C THR A 296 7.05 -9.54 -24.19
N THR A 297 8.21 -9.22 -24.74
CA THR A 297 8.51 -9.32 -26.17
C THR A 297 9.64 -10.30 -26.41
N PHE A 298 9.49 -11.11 -27.47
CA PHE A 298 10.52 -12.02 -27.96
C PHE A 298 10.77 -11.69 -29.43
N LEU A 299 12.03 -11.39 -29.76
CA LEU A 299 12.42 -10.95 -31.09
C LEU A 299 13.65 -11.73 -31.54
N THR A 300 13.55 -12.36 -32.71
CA THR A 300 14.70 -12.96 -33.39
C THR A 300 14.91 -12.27 -34.73
N ILE A 301 16.08 -11.67 -34.93
CA ILE A 301 16.51 -11.19 -36.25
C ILE A 301 17.28 -12.30 -36.94
N LYS A 302 16.84 -12.69 -38.13
CA LYS A 302 17.42 -13.75 -38.96
C LYS A 302 18.13 -13.12 -40.14
N GLY A 303 19.34 -13.59 -40.39
CA GLY A 303 20.21 -13.12 -41.45
C GLY A 303 20.81 -14.28 -42.23
N GLN A 304 22.00 -14.04 -42.76
CA GLN A 304 22.81 -15.05 -43.43
C GLN A 304 24.24 -14.88 -42.94
N GLY A 305 24.75 -15.90 -42.25
CA GLY A 305 26.09 -15.87 -41.69
C GLY A 305 27.19 -15.85 -42.76
N GLY A 306 28.41 -15.58 -42.34
CA GLY A 306 29.55 -15.51 -43.24
C GLY A 306 30.85 -15.11 -42.56
N HIS A 307 31.92 -15.04 -43.33
CA HIS A 307 33.19 -14.53 -42.81
C HIS A 307 33.10 -12.99 -42.67
N GLY A 308 33.48 -12.45 -41.51
CA GLY A 308 33.44 -11.01 -41.22
C GLY A 308 34.27 -10.12 -42.17
N ALA A 309 35.21 -10.69 -42.94
CA ALA A 309 35.96 -9.96 -43.97
C ALA A 309 35.26 -9.91 -45.34
N ILE A 310 34.13 -10.60 -45.50
CA ILE A 310 33.36 -10.71 -46.76
C ILE A 310 31.88 -10.35 -46.52
N PRO A 311 31.58 -9.16 -45.96
CA PRO A 311 30.22 -8.84 -45.51
C PRO A 311 29.20 -8.69 -46.66
N HIS A 312 29.66 -8.40 -47.88
CA HIS A 312 28.80 -8.26 -49.07
C HIS A 312 28.13 -9.57 -49.53
N LYS A 313 28.52 -10.73 -48.97
CA LYS A 313 27.91 -12.05 -49.22
C LYS A 313 27.03 -12.54 -48.07
N SER A 314 26.87 -11.73 -47.03
CA SER A 314 26.10 -12.04 -45.84
C SER A 314 24.96 -11.04 -45.66
N ARG A 315 24.03 -11.37 -44.77
CA ARG A 315 22.98 -10.46 -44.28
C ARG A 315 23.16 -10.40 -42.77
N ASP A 316 23.81 -9.36 -42.28
CA ASP A 316 24.29 -9.31 -40.90
C ASP A 316 23.13 -9.06 -39.91
N PRO A 317 22.74 -10.06 -39.09
CA PRO A 317 21.64 -9.90 -38.15
C PRO A 317 22.01 -9.04 -36.94
N ILE A 318 23.30 -8.81 -36.65
CA ILE A 318 23.75 -7.88 -35.58
C ILE A 318 23.41 -6.45 -36.01
N ILE A 319 23.72 -6.09 -37.25
CA ILE A 319 23.36 -4.78 -37.80
C ILE A 319 21.85 -4.64 -37.95
N GLY A 320 21.16 -5.71 -38.39
CA GLY A 320 19.69 -5.76 -38.42
C GLY A 320 19.06 -5.50 -37.05
N ALA A 321 19.55 -6.17 -36.00
CA ALA A 321 19.09 -5.96 -34.62
C ALA A 321 19.32 -4.53 -34.13
N ALA A 322 20.51 -3.97 -34.36
CA ALA A 322 20.81 -2.57 -34.01
C ALA A 322 19.86 -1.59 -34.71
N GLY A 323 19.62 -1.76 -36.02
CA GLY A 323 18.69 -0.94 -36.79
C GLY A 323 17.25 -1.02 -36.25
N VAL A 324 16.78 -2.22 -35.93
CA VAL A 324 15.46 -2.44 -35.33
C VAL A 324 15.34 -1.80 -33.95
N LEU A 325 16.33 -1.97 -33.07
CA LEU A 325 16.32 -1.38 -31.72
C LEU A 325 16.27 0.15 -31.78
N MET A 326 17.05 0.76 -32.68
CA MET A 326 17.02 2.21 -32.89
C MET A 326 15.67 2.68 -33.43
N ALA A 327 15.08 1.94 -34.38
CA ALA A 327 13.76 2.27 -34.92
C ALA A 327 12.68 2.21 -33.83
N LEU A 328 12.68 1.16 -32.99
CA LEU A 328 11.69 0.97 -31.92
C LEU A 328 11.61 2.15 -30.94
N GLN A 329 12.68 2.91 -30.73
CA GLN A 329 12.66 4.11 -29.88
C GLN A 329 11.74 5.22 -30.41
N THR A 330 11.40 5.18 -31.70
CA THR A 330 10.47 6.14 -32.33
C THR A 330 9.01 5.90 -31.96
N ILE A 331 8.65 4.71 -31.45
CA ILE A 331 7.29 4.44 -30.98
C ILE A 331 6.98 5.35 -29.79
N VAL A 332 7.73 5.23 -28.70
CA VAL A 332 7.52 6.05 -27.49
C VAL A 332 7.75 7.53 -27.79
N SER A 333 8.80 7.86 -28.54
CA SER A 333 9.14 9.27 -28.73
C SER A 333 8.21 10.00 -29.71
N ARG A 334 7.68 9.35 -30.76
CA ARG A 334 6.97 10.01 -31.88
C ARG A 334 5.56 9.49 -32.18
N GLN A 335 5.17 8.31 -31.69
CA GLN A 335 3.86 7.71 -32.00
C GLN A 335 2.92 7.66 -30.78
N VAL A 336 3.47 7.50 -29.57
CA VAL A 336 2.70 7.58 -28.33
C VAL A 336 2.34 9.04 -28.03
N ASP A 337 1.12 9.29 -27.55
CA ASP A 337 0.70 10.61 -27.07
C ASP A 337 1.70 11.08 -26.00
N PRO A 338 2.28 12.29 -26.11
CA PRO A 338 3.19 12.84 -25.09
C PRO A 338 2.61 12.91 -23.67
N LEU A 339 1.29 12.84 -23.50
CA LEU A 339 0.59 12.78 -22.22
C LEU A 339 0.37 11.35 -21.70
N ASP A 340 0.50 10.35 -22.56
CA ASP A 340 0.52 8.94 -22.17
C ASP A 340 1.93 8.50 -21.79
N SER A 341 2.00 7.45 -20.98
CA SER A 341 3.28 6.87 -20.59
C SER A 341 3.46 5.47 -21.17
N ALA A 342 4.63 5.27 -21.79
CA ALA A 342 5.05 3.99 -22.32
C ALA A 342 6.56 3.78 -22.14
N VAL A 343 6.96 2.54 -21.90
CA VAL A 343 8.37 2.12 -21.88
C VAL A 343 8.51 0.91 -22.78
N ILE A 344 9.54 0.90 -23.62
CA ILE A 344 9.99 -0.28 -24.36
C ILE A 344 11.44 -0.49 -23.98
N SER A 345 11.78 -1.67 -23.47
CA SER A 345 13.16 -1.98 -23.05
C SER A 345 13.52 -3.40 -23.43
N PHE A 346 14.66 -3.59 -24.09
CA PHE A 346 15.22 -4.92 -24.35
C PHE A 346 16.31 -5.20 -23.32
N GLY A 347 16.06 -6.17 -22.45
CA GLY A 347 16.97 -6.53 -21.36
C GLY A 347 18.04 -7.53 -21.78
N THR A 348 17.88 -8.17 -22.94
CA THR A 348 18.81 -9.18 -23.44
C THR A 348 19.05 -9.02 -24.94
N ILE A 349 20.28 -9.32 -25.36
CA ILE A 349 20.68 -9.42 -26.76
C ILE A 349 21.78 -10.48 -26.88
N HIS A 350 21.54 -11.49 -27.70
CA HIS A 350 22.45 -12.63 -27.88
C HIS A 350 22.66 -12.90 -29.37
N GLY A 351 23.92 -12.88 -29.82
CA GLY A 351 24.24 -13.15 -31.22
C GLY A 351 25.74 -13.25 -31.48
N GLY A 352 26.15 -14.30 -32.19
CA GLY A 352 27.55 -14.58 -32.52
C GLY A 352 28.34 -15.22 -31.38
N GLU A 353 29.35 -16.00 -31.76
CA GLU A 353 30.25 -16.72 -30.85
C GLU A 353 31.73 -16.39 -31.11
N ALA A 354 32.06 -16.00 -32.35
CA ALA A 354 33.43 -15.72 -32.78
C ALA A 354 33.53 -14.33 -33.41
N ASN A 355 34.63 -13.62 -33.13
CA ASN A 355 34.82 -12.23 -33.54
C ASN A 355 34.96 -12.01 -35.07
N ASN A 356 35.28 -13.06 -35.83
CA ASN A 356 35.53 -13.01 -37.28
C ASN A 356 34.42 -13.67 -38.11
N VAL A 357 33.29 -14.02 -37.49
CA VAL A 357 32.14 -14.68 -38.12
C VAL A 357 30.88 -13.84 -37.91
N ILE A 358 30.17 -13.56 -38.99
CA ILE A 358 28.82 -12.98 -38.96
C ILE A 358 27.85 -14.12 -38.63
N PRO A 359 27.02 -14.01 -37.58
CA PRO A 359 26.09 -15.07 -37.19
C PRO A 359 24.88 -15.15 -38.13
N GLU A 360 24.10 -16.23 -37.97
CA GLU A 360 22.85 -16.43 -38.72
C GLU A 360 21.63 -15.77 -38.06
N LYS A 361 21.69 -15.52 -36.74
CA LYS A 361 20.61 -14.88 -36.00
C LYS A 361 21.08 -14.06 -34.79
N VAL A 362 20.22 -13.17 -34.33
CA VAL A 362 20.32 -12.47 -33.04
C VAL A 362 18.98 -12.61 -32.31
N GLU A 363 19.02 -13.02 -31.05
CA GLU A 363 17.85 -13.22 -30.18
C GLU A 363 17.81 -12.16 -29.08
N MET A 364 16.63 -11.58 -28.86
CA MET A 364 16.40 -10.51 -27.89
C MET A 364 15.08 -10.73 -27.17
N THR A 365 15.08 -10.49 -25.86
CA THR A 365 13.88 -10.45 -25.03
C THR A 365 13.75 -9.07 -24.41
N GLY A 366 12.54 -8.53 -24.41
CA GLY A 366 12.24 -7.21 -23.86
C GLY A 366 10.92 -7.16 -23.10
N THR A 367 10.63 -5.97 -22.59
CA THR A 367 9.41 -5.64 -21.88
C THR A 367 8.79 -4.36 -22.42
N VAL A 368 7.46 -4.31 -22.43
CA VAL A 368 6.68 -3.10 -22.69
C VAL A 368 5.86 -2.76 -21.45
N ARG A 369 5.87 -1.48 -21.06
CA ARG A 369 5.08 -0.96 -19.95
C ARG A 369 4.16 0.15 -20.43
N THR A 370 2.91 0.13 -20.00
CA THR A 370 1.89 1.14 -20.36
C THR A 370 0.87 1.30 -19.24
N PHE A 371 0.37 2.52 -19.02
CA PHE A 371 -0.80 2.72 -18.14
C PHE A 371 -2.13 2.69 -18.89
N ASN A 372 -2.16 3.20 -20.13
CA ASN A 372 -3.37 3.30 -20.93
C ASN A 372 -3.70 1.95 -21.59
N PRO A 373 -4.87 1.33 -21.31
CA PRO A 373 -5.26 0.06 -21.92
C PRO A 373 -5.40 0.13 -23.44
N ALA A 374 -5.89 1.23 -24.01
CA ALA A 374 -6.02 1.37 -25.46
C ALA A 374 -4.64 1.38 -26.12
N LEU A 375 -3.69 2.12 -25.54
CA LEU A 375 -2.31 2.11 -26.01
C LEU A 375 -1.68 0.72 -25.92
N ARG A 376 -1.92 0.00 -24.81
CA ARG A 376 -1.46 -1.40 -24.65
C ARG A 376 -1.97 -2.31 -25.76
N GLU A 377 -3.21 -2.12 -26.21
CA GLU A 377 -3.79 -2.88 -27.33
C GLU A 377 -3.13 -2.56 -28.68
N GLU A 378 -2.69 -1.33 -28.89
CA GLU A 378 -2.06 -0.88 -30.14
C GLU A 378 -0.57 -1.25 -30.25
N MET A 379 0.14 -1.35 -29.11
CA MET A 379 1.58 -1.64 -29.04
C MET A 379 2.04 -2.82 -29.91
N PRO A 380 1.39 -4.01 -29.90
CA PRO A 380 1.83 -5.14 -30.69
C PRO A 380 1.87 -4.84 -32.20
N ALA A 381 0.88 -4.12 -32.72
CA ALA A 381 0.78 -3.78 -34.14
C ALA A 381 1.81 -2.71 -34.54
N MET A 382 1.98 -1.67 -33.71
CA MET A 382 2.99 -0.63 -33.91
C MET A 382 4.40 -1.24 -33.95
N MET A 383 4.74 -2.06 -32.94
CA MET A 383 6.04 -2.73 -32.86
C MET A 383 6.28 -3.67 -34.04
N ARG A 384 5.30 -4.53 -34.36
CA ARG A 384 5.45 -5.50 -35.46
C ARG A 384 5.72 -4.81 -36.79
N THR A 385 5.00 -3.74 -37.08
CA THR A 385 5.17 -2.96 -38.32
C THR A 385 6.57 -2.39 -38.41
N LEU A 386 7.04 -1.74 -37.34
CA LEU A 386 8.34 -1.08 -37.33
C LEU A 386 9.51 -2.08 -37.36
N ILE A 387 9.41 -3.17 -36.60
CA ILE A 387 10.39 -4.26 -36.58
C ILE A 387 10.53 -4.87 -37.98
N THR A 388 9.42 -5.22 -38.62
CA THR A 388 9.42 -5.85 -39.94
C THR A 388 10.09 -4.94 -40.97
N ASN A 389 9.71 -3.66 -40.99
CA ASN A 389 10.23 -2.70 -41.95
C ASN A 389 11.71 -2.37 -41.70
N ALA A 390 12.13 -2.18 -40.45
CA ALA A 390 13.52 -1.88 -40.12
C ALA A 390 14.44 -3.08 -40.40
N ALA A 391 14.00 -4.31 -40.10
CA ALA A 391 14.74 -5.52 -40.43
C ALA A 391 14.91 -5.68 -41.95
N ALA A 392 13.81 -5.50 -42.70
CA ALA A 392 13.83 -5.58 -44.16
C ALA A 392 14.75 -4.52 -44.80
N ALA A 393 14.78 -3.30 -44.27
CA ALA A 393 15.69 -2.24 -44.73
C ALA A 393 17.17 -2.61 -44.58
N MET A 394 17.50 -3.50 -43.64
CA MET A 394 18.84 -4.05 -43.41
C MET A 394 19.08 -5.39 -44.14
N ASN A 395 18.17 -5.79 -45.03
CA ASN A 395 18.16 -7.10 -45.71
C ASN A 395 18.12 -8.30 -44.74
N THR A 396 17.47 -8.13 -43.59
CA THR A 396 17.25 -9.20 -42.59
C THR A 396 15.77 -9.48 -42.42
N GLU A 397 15.44 -10.61 -41.81
CA GLU A 397 14.08 -10.99 -41.46
C GLU A 397 13.88 -10.93 -39.95
N ALA A 398 12.65 -10.69 -39.49
CA ALA A 398 12.35 -10.61 -38.07
C ALA A 398 11.20 -11.56 -37.71
N ASP A 399 11.40 -12.31 -36.62
CA ASP A 399 10.40 -13.14 -35.99
C ASP A 399 10.04 -12.51 -34.64
N PHE A 400 8.81 -12.02 -34.51
CA PHE A 400 8.39 -11.20 -33.38
C PHE A 400 7.13 -11.75 -32.72
N THR A 401 7.26 -12.06 -31.43
CA THR A 401 6.18 -12.48 -30.55
C THR A 401 6.00 -11.44 -29.44
N TYR A 402 4.75 -11.04 -29.23
CA TYR A 402 4.35 -10.14 -28.14
C TYR A 402 3.39 -10.91 -27.24
N ARG A 403 3.67 -10.92 -25.94
CA ARG A 403 2.83 -11.59 -24.94
C ARG A 403 2.36 -10.57 -23.90
N LYS A 404 1.04 -10.45 -23.77
CA LYS A 404 0.42 -9.64 -22.72
C LYS A 404 0.45 -10.41 -21.41
N ASP A 405 1.20 -9.91 -20.44
CA ASP A 405 1.44 -10.65 -19.19
C ASP A 405 0.62 -10.08 -18.02
N LEU A 406 0.69 -8.77 -17.78
CA LEU A 406 0.06 -8.14 -16.61
C LEU A 406 -0.71 -6.88 -17.01
N PRO A 407 -1.99 -6.75 -16.66
CA PRO A 407 -2.71 -5.50 -16.80
C PRO A 407 -2.19 -4.40 -15.87
N ALA A 408 -2.57 -3.16 -16.15
CA ALA A 408 -2.25 -2.04 -15.26
C ALA A 408 -3.14 -2.08 -14.02
N VAL A 409 -2.59 -1.74 -12.85
CA VAL A 409 -3.40 -1.50 -11.65
C VAL A 409 -4.04 -0.13 -11.79
N PHE A 410 -5.37 -0.12 -11.82
CA PHE A 410 -6.17 1.07 -12.03
C PHE A 410 -7.26 1.16 -10.96
N ASN A 411 -7.32 2.30 -10.27
CA ASN A 411 -8.35 2.58 -9.27
C ASN A 411 -9.52 3.35 -9.91
N PRO A 412 -10.72 2.76 -10.03
CA PRO A 412 -11.90 3.47 -10.51
C PRO A 412 -12.21 4.71 -9.65
N ALA A 413 -12.70 5.78 -10.28
CA ALA A 413 -12.94 7.06 -9.63
C ALA A 413 -13.79 6.96 -8.36
N ASP A 414 -14.98 6.37 -8.49
CA ASP A 414 -15.95 6.26 -7.40
C ASP A 414 -15.41 5.41 -6.24
N LEU A 415 -14.68 4.34 -6.57
CA LEU A 415 -14.10 3.44 -5.58
C LEU A 415 -12.87 4.05 -4.88
N ALA A 416 -12.06 4.82 -5.61
CA ALA A 416 -10.95 5.58 -5.03
C ALA A 416 -11.48 6.65 -4.07
N LEU A 417 -12.56 7.36 -4.42
CA LEU A 417 -13.21 8.33 -3.52
C LEU A 417 -13.75 7.66 -2.26
N TRP A 418 -14.42 6.51 -2.40
CA TRP A 418 -14.92 5.77 -1.25
C TRP A 418 -13.79 5.26 -0.32
N ALA A 419 -12.69 4.78 -0.90
CA ALA A 419 -11.49 4.41 -0.14
C ALA A 419 -10.88 5.64 0.54
N GLN A 420 -10.80 6.78 -0.15
CA GLN A 420 -10.29 8.04 0.40
C GLN A 420 -11.09 8.48 1.64
N GLU A 421 -12.42 8.45 1.58
CA GLU A 421 -13.28 8.81 2.72
C GLU A 421 -13.04 7.89 3.92
N SER A 422 -12.85 6.59 3.69
CA SER A 422 -12.60 5.61 4.73
C SER A 422 -11.23 5.79 5.37
N LEU A 423 -10.18 5.97 4.55
CA LEU A 423 -8.81 6.15 5.02
C LEU A 423 -8.62 7.50 5.74
N THR A 424 -9.29 8.56 5.28
CA THR A 424 -9.25 9.89 5.93
C THR A 424 -9.68 9.82 7.39
N LYS A 425 -10.63 8.94 7.74
CA LYS A 425 -11.07 8.75 9.14
C LYS A 425 -9.98 8.17 10.04
N ILE A 426 -8.97 7.51 9.45
CA ILE A 426 -7.88 6.86 10.18
C ILE A 426 -6.63 7.75 10.22
N VAL A 427 -6.18 8.25 9.06
CA VAL A 427 -4.91 9.00 8.96
C VAL A 427 -5.08 10.52 8.91
N GLY A 428 -6.32 11.01 8.86
CA GLY A 428 -6.64 12.42 8.62
C GLY A 428 -6.34 12.86 7.18
N SER A 429 -6.85 14.02 6.78
CA SER A 429 -6.63 14.54 5.42
C SER A 429 -5.15 14.76 5.09
N SER A 430 -4.34 15.12 6.09
CA SER A 430 -2.88 15.30 5.95
C SER A 430 -2.10 14.00 5.87
N GLY A 431 -2.71 12.87 6.27
CA GLY A 431 -2.14 11.54 6.14
C GLY A 431 -2.36 10.92 4.77
N LEU A 432 -3.24 11.48 3.94
CA LEU A 432 -3.41 11.04 2.55
C LEU A 432 -2.53 11.83 1.61
N ILE A 433 -1.84 11.11 0.74
CA ILE A 433 -1.03 11.70 -0.34
C ILE A 433 -1.40 11.07 -1.67
N ILE A 434 -1.15 11.81 -2.75
CA ILE A 434 -1.26 11.28 -4.11
C ILE A 434 0.12 10.72 -4.47
N PRO A 435 0.30 9.39 -4.55
CA PRO A 435 1.58 8.80 -4.90
C PRO A 435 1.89 9.04 -6.38
N THR A 436 3.18 9.08 -6.70
CA THR A 436 3.64 8.99 -8.08
C THR A 436 3.39 7.56 -8.59
N PRO A 437 2.72 7.37 -9.74
CA PRO A 437 2.55 6.05 -10.34
C PRO A 437 3.87 5.34 -10.61
N SER A 438 3.89 4.02 -10.47
CA SER A 438 5.07 3.19 -10.73
C SER A 438 4.99 2.50 -12.09
N MET A 439 6.13 2.42 -12.79
CA MET A 439 6.27 1.57 -13.99
C MET A 439 6.48 0.08 -13.65
N GLY A 440 6.54 -0.26 -12.36
CA GLY A 440 6.43 -1.64 -11.89
C GLY A 440 5.08 -2.25 -12.22
N GLY A 441 5.03 -3.57 -12.23
CA GLY A 441 3.78 -4.33 -12.32
C GLY A 441 3.37 -4.84 -10.94
N GLU A 442 2.10 -5.21 -10.82
CA GLU A 442 1.53 -5.88 -9.65
C GLU A 442 0.40 -6.79 -10.12
N ASP A 443 0.44 -8.07 -9.73
CA ASP A 443 -0.47 -9.08 -10.24
C ASP A 443 -1.88 -9.02 -9.64
N PHE A 444 -2.09 -8.19 -8.61
CA PHE A 444 -3.41 -7.78 -8.14
C PHE A 444 -4.32 -7.28 -9.28
N SER A 445 -3.74 -6.74 -10.34
CA SER A 445 -4.41 -6.34 -11.58
C SER A 445 -5.31 -7.43 -12.18
N TYR A 446 -4.99 -8.72 -12.01
CA TYR A 446 -5.85 -9.83 -12.44
C TYR A 446 -7.19 -9.91 -11.70
N PHE A 447 -7.23 -9.53 -10.41
CA PHE A 447 -8.50 -9.40 -9.70
C PHE A 447 -9.28 -8.18 -10.20
N ALA A 448 -8.57 -7.07 -10.45
CA ALA A 448 -9.14 -5.82 -10.91
C ALA A 448 -9.79 -5.88 -12.30
N GLU A 449 -9.39 -6.85 -13.15
CA GLU A 449 -10.07 -7.11 -14.43
C GLU A 449 -11.46 -7.73 -14.28
N LEU A 450 -11.74 -8.40 -13.16
CA LEU A 450 -12.98 -9.16 -12.97
C LEU A 450 -13.97 -8.51 -12.01
N VAL A 451 -13.49 -7.79 -11.00
CA VAL A 451 -14.32 -7.13 -10.01
C VAL A 451 -13.82 -5.71 -9.73
N PRO A 452 -14.68 -4.77 -9.31
CA PRO A 452 -14.25 -3.46 -8.85
C PRO A 452 -13.14 -3.59 -7.80
N ALA A 453 -12.01 -2.92 -8.03
CA ALA A 453 -10.83 -3.07 -7.20
C ALA A 453 -10.16 -1.73 -6.88
N SER A 454 -9.64 -1.59 -5.67
CA SER A 454 -8.84 -0.44 -5.27
C SER A 454 -7.58 -0.89 -4.54
N PHE A 455 -6.46 -0.27 -4.92
CA PHE A 455 -5.13 -0.57 -4.41
C PHE A 455 -4.48 0.71 -3.88
N PHE A 456 -3.82 0.64 -2.73
CA PHE A 456 -3.19 1.81 -2.11
C PHE A 456 -1.84 1.45 -1.48
N SER A 457 -0.99 2.47 -1.37
CA SER A 457 0.33 2.33 -0.78
C SER A 457 0.32 2.67 0.70
N LEU A 458 0.75 1.75 1.56
CA LEU A 458 0.93 1.98 2.98
C LEU A 458 2.33 2.56 3.25
N GLY A 459 2.42 3.73 3.88
CA GLY A 459 3.71 4.33 4.22
C GLY A 459 4.50 3.51 5.24
N GLY A 460 5.75 3.22 4.92
CA GLY A 460 6.68 2.48 5.77
C GLY A 460 8.09 3.08 5.85
N ALA A 461 8.31 4.27 5.28
CA ALA A 461 9.58 4.98 5.43
C ALA A 461 9.70 5.55 6.85
N ASP A 462 10.92 5.58 7.38
CA ASP A 462 11.22 6.30 8.62
C ASP A 462 10.75 7.76 8.52
N ALA A 463 10.14 8.25 9.59
CA ALA A 463 9.45 9.54 9.65
C ALA A 463 10.39 10.75 9.66
#